data_AF-A0A377YU77-F1
#
_entry.id   AF-A0A377YU77-F1
#
_cell.length_a   1.000
_cell.length_b   1.000
_cell.length_c   1.000
_cell.angle_alpha   90.00
_cell.angle_beta   90.00
_cell.angle_gamma   90.00
#
_symmetry.space_group_name_H-M   'P 1'
#
loop_
_entity.id
_entity.type
_entity.pdbx_description
1 polymer ?
#
loop_
_entity_poly.entity_id
_entity_poly.type
_entity_poly.pdbx_seq_one_letter_code
_entity_poly.pdbx_strand_id
1 'polypeptide(L)'
;MTDKTTSVSPENTTSALSHLAFCALAALGLARQDGIVGTPYAENLFLIRWLATAQKQKRFPRSVAIDIQWLLERGRKYGPAGKLRQHLDYLWRSCSGNLAAQSDLFRLTYASETLKDQGWDNYVLDAHEWKSGVVPTPSQHNGFYVEKTALNVAFAQDGRHLHPVTFRVVGDADRFMHVMAEYGLCTRRQGSTSACHTIALEPA
;
A
#
# COMPACT_ATOMS: atom_id res chain seq x y z
N MET A 1 1.30 -25.52 33.44
CA MET A 1 0.51 -26.00 32.29
C MET A 1 -0.58 -24.97 32.04
N THR A 2 -0.29 -23.99 31.20
CA THR A 2 -1.26 -22.95 30.79
C THR A 2 -0.93 -22.62 29.35
N ASP A 3 -1.42 -23.48 28.47
CA ASP A 3 -1.38 -23.29 27.03
C ASP A 3 -2.37 -22.19 26.69
N LYS A 4 -1.88 -20.94 26.63
CA LYS A 4 -2.70 -19.79 26.24
C LYS A 4 -2.80 -19.83 24.73
N THR A 5 -3.81 -20.52 24.22
CA THR A 5 -4.19 -20.52 22.81
C THR A 5 -4.58 -19.09 22.43
N THR A 6 -3.60 -18.29 22.03
CA THR A 6 -3.80 -16.95 21.49
C THR A 6 -4.62 -17.11 20.22
N SER A 7 -5.92 -16.83 20.32
CA SER A 7 -6.80 -16.66 19.17
C SER A 7 -6.13 -15.66 18.22
N VAL A 8 -5.82 -16.11 17.01
CA VAL A 8 -5.20 -15.29 15.96
C VAL A 8 -6.27 -14.31 15.47
N SER A 9 -6.39 -13.18 16.17
CA SER A 9 -7.16 -12.02 15.70
C SER A 9 -6.37 -11.32 14.59
N PRO A 10 -7.02 -10.83 13.50
CA PRO A 10 -6.36 -10.09 12.43
C PRO A 10 -5.53 -8.90 12.94
N GLU A 11 -5.94 -8.27 14.06
CA GLU A 11 -5.20 -7.18 14.71
C GLU A 11 -3.82 -7.61 15.22
N ASN A 12 -3.69 -8.87 15.68
CA ASN A 12 -2.42 -9.42 16.18
C ASN A 12 -1.44 -9.71 15.02
N THR A 13 -1.95 -10.04 13.84
CA THR A 13 -1.12 -10.27 12.65
C THR A 13 -0.58 -8.96 12.09
N THR A 14 -1.40 -7.92 12.01
CA THR A 14 -0.99 -6.57 11.59
C THR A 14 0.08 -6.00 12.52
N SER A 15 -0.11 -6.11 13.83
CA SER A 15 0.88 -5.69 14.82
C SER A 15 2.19 -6.49 14.74
N ALA A 16 2.11 -7.81 14.50
CA ALA A 16 3.30 -8.64 14.31
C ALA A 16 4.06 -8.28 13.02
N LEU A 17 3.34 -7.92 11.95
CA LEU A 17 3.92 -7.55 10.66
C LEU A 17 4.57 -6.15 10.72
N SER A 18 3.97 -5.22 11.47
CA SER A 18 4.58 -3.92 11.74
C SER A 18 5.88 -4.11 12.52
N HIS A 19 5.86 -4.90 13.59
CA HIS A 19 7.05 -5.18 14.38
C HIS A 19 8.17 -5.83 13.54
N LEU A 20 7.84 -6.78 12.66
CA LEU A 20 8.78 -7.34 11.68
C LEU A 20 9.42 -6.24 10.82
N ALA A 21 8.59 -5.40 10.21
CA ALA A 21 9.03 -4.34 9.32
C ALA A 21 9.94 -3.33 10.03
N PHE A 22 9.57 -2.90 11.25
CA PHE A 22 10.41 -2.05 12.08
C PHE A 22 11.76 -2.68 12.39
N CYS A 23 11.77 -3.93 12.86
CA CYS A 23 13.01 -4.62 13.19
C CYS A 23 13.94 -4.74 11.97
N ALA A 24 13.38 -5.02 10.78
CA ALA A 24 14.16 -5.11 9.55
C ALA A 24 14.77 -3.74 9.15
N LEU A 25 13.98 -2.66 9.23
CA LEU A 25 14.43 -1.31 8.91
C LEU A 25 15.46 -0.78 9.92
N ALA A 26 15.26 -1.04 11.21
CA ALA A 26 16.19 -0.67 12.26
C ALA A 26 17.53 -1.40 12.08
N ALA A 27 17.50 -2.71 11.80
CA ALA A 27 18.72 -3.49 11.51
C ALA A 27 19.46 -2.96 10.27
N LEU A 28 18.72 -2.57 9.22
CA LEU A 28 19.31 -1.94 8.03
C LEU A 28 19.94 -0.59 8.36
N GLY A 29 19.29 0.22 9.20
CA GLY A 29 19.80 1.52 9.66
C GLY A 29 21.12 1.38 10.42
N LEU A 30 21.21 0.41 11.33
CA LEU A 30 22.45 0.09 12.06
C LEU A 30 23.56 -0.35 11.09
N ALA A 31 23.26 -1.25 10.16
CA ALA A 31 24.23 -1.71 9.17
C ALA A 31 24.73 -0.60 8.21
N ARG A 32 23.91 0.44 7.98
CA ARG A 32 24.33 1.65 7.24
C ARG A 32 25.29 2.50 8.06
N GLN A 33 25.05 2.66 9.37
CA GLN A 33 25.94 3.40 10.28
C GLN A 33 27.31 2.72 10.40
N ASP A 34 27.34 1.39 10.38
CA ASP A 34 28.57 0.59 10.38
C ASP A 34 29.32 0.62 9.03
N GLY A 35 28.81 1.32 8.01
CA GLY A 35 29.41 1.42 6.67
C GLY A 35 29.31 0.13 5.84
N ILE A 36 28.60 -0.89 6.33
CA ILE A 36 28.45 -2.20 5.68
C ILE A 36 27.54 -2.12 4.45
N VAL A 37 26.62 -1.14 4.43
CA VAL A 37 25.56 -1.04 3.43
C VAL A 37 25.49 0.38 2.86
N GLY A 38 26.06 0.58 1.66
CA GLY A 38 26.06 1.89 0.98
C GLY A 38 25.35 1.92 -0.37
N THR A 39 25.00 0.76 -0.95
CA THR A 39 24.40 0.68 -2.28
C THR A 39 23.01 0.01 -2.24
N PRO A 40 22.10 0.33 -3.18
CA PRO A 40 20.79 -0.33 -3.26
C PRO A 40 20.88 -1.87 -3.34
N TYR A 41 21.95 -2.39 -3.94
CA TYR A 41 22.23 -3.82 -3.99
C TYR A 41 22.62 -4.40 -2.63
N ALA A 42 23.52 -3.74 -1.91
CA ALA A 42 23.90 -4.15 -0.56
C ALA A 42 22.70 -4.11 0.39
N GLU A 43 21.81 -3.12 0.26
CA GLU A 43 20.59 -3.02 1.06
C GLU A 43 19.66 -4.21 0.83
N ASN A 44 19.39 -4.54 -0.43
CA ASN A 44 18.52 -5.66 -0.76
C ASN A 44 19.12 -6.99 -0.28
N LEU A 45 20.43 -7.19 -0.47
CA LEU A 45 21.12 -8.40 -0.01
C LEU A 45 21.11 -8.53 1.52
N PHE A 46 21.34 -7.43 2.24
CA PHE A 46 21.25 -7.39 3.70
C PHE A 46 19.87 -7.81 4.17
N LEU A 47 18.81 -7.21 3.63
CA LEU A 47 17.43 -7.50 4.02
C LEU A 47 17.05 -8.96 3.75
N ILE A 48 17.46 -9.54 2.61
CA ILE A 48 17.22 -10.96 2.33
C ILE A 48 17.92 -11.86 3.36
N ARG A 49 19.18 -11.57 3.69
CA ARG A 49 19.93 -12.33 4.70
C ARG A 49 19.33 -12.19 6.10
N TRP A 50 18.88 -10.99 6.44
CA TRP A 50 18.24 -10.70 7.71
C TRP A 50 16.91 -11.46 7.83
N LEU A 51 16.05 -11.40 6.81
CA LEU A 51 14.76 -12.11 6.77
C LEU A 51 14.93 -13.63 6.82
N ALA A 52 15.91 -14.17 6.10
CA ALA A 52 16.21 -15.61 6.13
C ALA A 52 16.68 -16.06 7.52
N THR A 53 17.51 -15.23 8.18
CA THR A 53 17.96 -15.46 9.56
C THR A 53 16.78 -15.40 10.54
N ALA A 54 15.93 -14.37 10.43
CA ALA A 54 14.74 -14.19 11.26
C ALA A 54 13.77 -15.38 11.14
N GLN A 55 13.56 -15.89 9.92
CA GLN A 55 12.74 -17.07 9.66
C GLN A 55 13.34 -18.33 10.29
N LYS A 56 14.65 -18.57 10.09
CA LYS A 56 15.36 -19.74 10.64
C LYS A 56 15.33 -19.76 12.17
N GLN A 57 15.48 -18.59 12.79
CA GLN A 57 15.46 -18.42 14.24
C GLN A 57 14.03 -18.35 14.83
N LYS A 58 12.98 -18.39 13.99
CA LYS A 58 11.57 -18.27 14.41
C LYS A 58 11.34 -17.06 15.34
N ARG A 59 11.97 -15.93 15.04
CA ARG A 59 11.93 -14.72 15.89
C ARG A 59 10.57 -14.03 15.91
N PHE A 60 9.69 -14.38 14.99
CA PHE A 60 8.37 -13.79 14.82
C PHE A 60 7.26 -14.84 14.92
N PRO A 61 6.03 -14.42 15.26
CA PRO A 61 4.88 -15.32 15.32
C PRO A 61 4.65 -16.05 14.00
N ARG A 62 4.05 -17.25 14.07
CA ARG A 62 3.75 -18.06 12.89
C ARG A 62 2.81 -17.35 11.89
N SER A 63 2.00 -16.39 12.36
CA SER A 63 1.10 -15.60 11.52
C SER A 63 1.83 -14.81 10.43
N VAL A 64 3.06 -14.33 10.67
CA VAL A 64 3.85 -13.56 9.69
C VAL A 64 4.83 -14.40 8.89
N ALA A 65 4.83 -15.73 9.07
CA ALA A 65 5.78 -16.61 8.39
C ALA A 65 5.57 -16.63 6.87
N ILE A 66 4.32 -16.51 6.43
CA ILE A 66 3.94 -16.41 5.01
C ILE A 66 4.47 -15.10 4.42
N ASP A 67 4.29 -13.98 5.14
CA ASP A 67 4.79 -12.67 4.70
C ASP A 67 6.31 -12.63 4.59
N ILE A 68 7.03 -13.22 5.56
CA ILE A 68 8.49 -13.34 5.50
C ILE A 68 8.94 -14.14 4.27
N GLN A 69 8.25 -15.24 3.96
CA GLN A 69 8.55 -16.05 2.79
C GLN A 69 8.30 -15.26 1.49
N TRP A 70 7.18 -14.56 1.40
CA TRP A 70 6.87 -13.72 0.25
C TRP A 70 7.90 -12.58 0.05
N LEU A 71 8.32 -11.92 1.14
CA LEU A 71 9.36 -10.88 1.11
C LEU A 71 10.70 -11.43 0.61
N LEU A 72 11.07 -12.65 1.02
CA LEU A 72 12.27 -13.34 0.56
C LEU A 72 12.21 -13.68 -0.93
N GLU A 73 11.11 -14.24 -1.39
CA GLU A 73 10.89 -14.58 -2.80
C GLU A 73 10.94 -13.32 -3.67
N ARG A 74 10.28 -12.24 -3.25
CA ARG A 74 10.30 -10.95 -3.94
C ARG A 74 11.71 -10.34 -4.00
N GLY A 75 12.42 -10.31 -2.88
CA GLY A 75 13.79 -9.79 -2.81
C GLY A 75 14.77 -10.57 -3.70
N ARG A 76 14.62 -11.90 -3.78
CA ARG A 76 15.45 -12.77 -4.62
C ARG A 76 15.12 -12.63 -6.11
N LYS A 77 13.83 -12.57 -6.46
CA LYS A 77 13.37 -12.52 -7.85
C LYS A 77 13.67 -11.20 -8.54
N TYR A 78 13.49 -10.08 -7.84
CA TYR A 78 13.58 -8.74 -8.43
C TYR A 78 14.82 -7.96 -7.98
N GLY A 79 15.62 -8.49 -7.06
CA GLY A 79 16.85 -7.83 -6.61
C GLY A 79 16.57 -6.39 -6.11
N PRO A 80 17.46 -5.42 -6.40
CA PRO A 80 17.26 -4.01 -6.04
C PRO A 80 16.00 -3.39 -6.66
N ALA A 81 15.58 -3.84 -7.84
CA ALA A 81 14.38 -3.36 -8.52
C ALA A 81 13.09 -3.78 -7.78
N GLY A 82 13.17 -4.82 -6.95
CA GLY A 82 12.09 -5.26 -6.07
C GLY A 82 11.77 -4.30 -4.92
N LYS A 83 12.61 -3.27 -4.71
CA LYS A 83 12.37 -2.17 -3.76
C LYS A 83 12.01 -2.66 -2.34
N LEU A 84 12.65 -3.74 -1.90
CA LEU A 84 12.32 -4.45 -0.65
C LEU A 84 12.30 -3.53 0.58
N ARG A 85 13.25 -2.58 0.66
CA ARG A 85 13.27 -1.55 1.71
C ARG A 85 12.01 -0.69 1.70
N GLN A 86 11.58 -0.22 0.53
CA GLN A 86 10.38 0.62 0.41
C GLN A 86 9.13 -0.17 0.78
N HIS A 87 9.11 -1.47 0.48
CA HIS A 87 8.02 -2.35 0.88
C HIS A 87 7.97 -2.58 2.39
N LEU A 88 9.12 -2.75 3.06
CA LEU A 88 9.19 -2.82 4.52
C LEU A 88 8.84 -1.47 5.18
N ASP A 89 9.31 -0.35 4.63
CA ASP A 89 8.96 1.00 5.10
C ASP A 89 7.45 1.24 5.02
N TYR A 90 6.84 0.80 3.92
CA TYR A 90 5.40 0.79 3.72
C TYR A 90 4.67 -0.07 4.76
N LEU A 91 5.06 -1.33 4.93
CA LEU A 91 4.47 -2.25 5.91
C LEU A 91 4.59 -1.72 7.35
N TRP A 92 5.71 -1.08 7.69
CA TRP A 92 5.88 -0.47 9.00
C TRP A 92 4.92 0.70 9.21
N ARG A 93 4.86 1.64 8.26
CA ARG A 93 4.01 2.82 8.34
C ARG A 93 2.53 2.49 8.32
N SER A 94 2.13 1.46 7.58
CA SER A 94 0.72 1.04 7.49
C SER A 94 0.26 0.25 8.71
N CYS A 95 1.12 -0.60 9.27
CA CYS A 95 0.74 -1.52 10.33
C CYS A 95 1.13 -1.03 11.74
N SER A 96 1.90 0.06 11.88
CA SER A 96 2.25 0.69 13.17
C SER A 96 1.11 1.49 13.81
N GLY A 97 -0.06 1.54 13.16
CA GLY A 97 -1.29 2.07 13.74
C GLY A 97 -1.46 3.59 13.61
N ASN A 98 -0.62 4.29 12.85
CA ASN A 98 -0.81 5.72 12.60
C ASN A 98 -0.91 6.07 11.11
N LEU A 99 -1.78 5.34 10.42
CA LEU A 99 -2.21 5.62 9.04
C LEU A 99 -2.76 7.06 8.92
N ALA A 100 -3.41 7.56 9.98
CA ALA A 100 -3.91 8.92 10.10
C ALA A 100 -2.81 10.00 10.15
N ALA A 101 -1.57 9.65 10.54
CA ALA A 101 -0.43 10.58 10.51
C ALA A 101 0.43 10.46 9.25
N GLN A 102 0.10 9.55 8.33
CA GLN A 102 0.75 9.51 7.02
C GLN A 102 0.11 10.53 6.07
N SER A 103 0.84 10.94 5.04
CA SER A 103 0.33 11.89 4.06
C SER A 103 -0.86 11.34 3.29
N ASP A 104 -1.74 12.21 2.81
CA ASP A 104 -2.95 11.81 2.08
C ASP A 104 -2.63 11.02 0.81
N LEU A 105 -1.55 11.36 0.11
CA LEU A 105 -1.07 10.62 -1.06
C LEU A 105 -0.64 9.19 -0.69
N PHE A 106 -0.01 9.02 0.47
CA PHE A 106 0.38 7.69 0.96
C PHE A 106 -0.86 6.85 1.27
N ARG A 107 -1.85 7.46 1.95
CA ARG A 107 -3.14 6.83 2.28
C ARG A 107 -3.91 6.45 1.01
N LEU A 108 -3.93 7.32 0.00
CA LEU A 108 -4.56 7.06 -1.30
C LEU A 108 -3.89 5.92 -2.07
N THR A 109 -2.55 5.89 -2.06
CA THR A 109 -1.79 4.81 -2.68
C THR A 109 -2.14 3.46 -2.03
N TYR A 110 -2.24 3.42 -0.71
CA TYR A 110 -2.61 2.21 0.02
C TYR A 110 -4.04 1.76 -0.27
N ALA A 111 -5.00 2.69 -0.24
CA ALA A 111 -6.38 2.40 -0.58
C ALA A 111 -6.50 1.82 -2.00
N SER A 112 -5.71 2.35 -2.94
CA SER A 112 -5.63 1.87 -4.32
C SER A 112 -5.05 0.45 -4.41
N GLU A 113 -3.96 0.14 -3.71
CA GLU A 113 -3.39 -1.22 -3.69
C GLU A 113 -4.33 -2.22 -3.01
N THR A 114 -5.03 -1.81 -1.95
CA THR A 114 -6.04 -2.65 -1.26
C THR A 114 -7.19 -3.04 -2.20
N LEU A 115 -7.63 -2.11 -3.05
CA LEU A 115 -8.63 -2.40 -4.08
C LEU A 115 -8.06 -3.36 -5.14
N LYS A 116 -6.82 -3.17 -5.58
CA LYS A 116 -6.17 -4.06 -6.56
C LYS A 116 -6.04 -5.49 -6.05
N ASP A 117 -5.68 -5.67 -4.79
CA ASP A 117 -5.65 -7.00 -4.14
C ASP A 117 -7.04 -7.64 -4.04
N GLN A 118 -8.11 -6.83 -4.07
CA GLN A 118 -9.51 -7.28 -4.17
C GLN A 118 -9.98 -7.45 -5.63
N GLY A 119 -9.06 -7.44 -6.60
CA GLY A 119 -9.38 -7.66 -8.01
C GLY A 119 -9.84 -6.41 -8.77
N TRP A 120 -9.61 -5.21 -8.24
CA TRP A 120 -9.95 -3.97 -8.94
C TRP A 120 -8.87 -3.55 -9.93
N ASP A 121 -9.28 -3.14 -11.12
CA ASP A 121 -8.37 -2.49 -12.05
C ASP A 121 -8.23 -1.00 -11.75
N ASN A 122 -7.04 -0.45 -12.00
CA ASN A 122 -6.78 0.97 -11.82
C ASN A 122 -6.09 1.57 -13.05
N TYR A 123 -6.56 2.73 -13.50
CA TYR A 123 -6.01 3.41 -14.66
C TYR A 123 -5.82 4.90 -14.41
N VAL A 124 -4.66 5.40 -14.82
CA VAL A 124 -4.35 6.83 -14.82
C VAL A 124 -4.40 7.31 -16.26
N LEU A 125 -5.38 8.15 -16.57
CA LEU A 125 -5.69 8.62 -17.91
C LEU A 125 -5.08 10.00 -18.18
N ASP A 126 -4.67 10.27 -19.40
CA ASP A 126 -4.31 11.62 -19.82
C ASP A 126 -5.56 12.47 -20.11
N ALA A 127 -5.41 13.80 -20.19
CA ALA A 127 -6.53 14.74 -20.32
C ALA A 127 -7.43 14.47 -21.55
N HIS A 128 -6.85 13.99 -22.65
CA HIS A 128 -7.60 13.63 -23.85
C HIS A 128 -8.48 12.39 -23.63
N GLU A 129 -7.91 11.33 -23.06
CA GLU A 129 -8.62 10.09 -22.74
C GLU A 129 -9.73 10.36 -21.71
N TRP A 130 -9.45 11.19 -20.71
CA TRP A 130 -10.43 11.60 -19.71
C TRP A 130 -11.63 12.33 -20.34
N LYS A 131 -11.38 13.30 -21.22
CA LYS A 131 -12.43 14.07 -21.92
C LYS A 131 -13.21 13.24 -22.93
N SER A 132 -12.62 12.21 -23.51
CA SER A 132 -13.31 11.34 -24.48
C SER A 132 -14.52 10.62 -23.86
N GLY A 133 -14.55 10.48 -22.53
CA GLY A 133 -15.63 9.79 -21.83
C GLY A 133 -15.58 8.26 -21.96
N VAL A 134 -14.67 7.73 -22.77
CA VAL A 134 -14.47 6.28 -22.91
C VAL A 134 -13.77 5.78 -21.65
N VAL A 135 -14.48 4.98 -20.86
CA VAL A 135 -13.92 4.30 -19.70
C VAL A 135 -13.52 2.90 -20.14
N PRO A 136 -12.22 2.55 -20.12
CA PRO A 136 -11.77 1.20 -20.46
C PRO A 136 -12.53 0.17 -19.63
N THR A 137 -13.06 -0.90 -20.22
CA THR A 137 -13.78 -1.92 -19.45
C THR A 137 -12.83 -2.64 -18.51
N PRO A 138 -13.10 -2.69 -17.19
CA PRO A 138 -12.28 -3.45 -16.26
C PRO A 138 -12.38 -4.96 -16.55
N SER A 139 -11.27 -5.66 -16.38
CA SER A 139 -11.10 -7.09 -16.62
C SER A 139 -11.91 -7.97 -15.67
N GLN A 140 -12.11 -7.52 -14.42
CA GLN A 140 -12.82 -8.27 -13.36
C GLN A 140 -14.04 -7.54 -12.78
N HIS A 141 -14.72 -6.74 -13.61
CA HIS A 141 -15.96 -5.99 -13.31
C HIS A 141 -15.83 -4.70 -12.49
N ASN A 142 -14.83 -4.58 -11.62
CA ASN A 142 -14.61 -3.37 -10.83
C ASN A 142 -13.34 -2.63 -11.29
N GLY A 143 -13.42 -1.32 -11.42
CA GLY A 143 -12.25 -0.51 -11.74
C GLY A 143 -12.43 0.96 -11.43
N PHE A 144 -11.31 1.65 -11.23
CA PHE A 144 -11.29 3.10 -10.99
C PHE A 144 -10.26 3.83 -11.84
N TYR A 145 -10.62 5.06 -12.22
CA TYR A 145 -9.91 5.85 -13.21
C TYR A 145 -9.73 7.26 -12.68
N VAL A 146 -8.57 7.85 -12.92
CA VAL A 146 -8.25 9.22 -12.51
C VAL A 146 -7.45 9.94 -13.59
N GLU A 147 -7.67 11.25 -13.76
CA GLU A 147 -6.87 12.08 -14.66
C GLU A 147 -5.49 12.36 -14.05
N LYS A 148 -4.43 12.10 -14.80
CA LYS A 148 -3.02 12.24 -14.36
C LYS A 148 -2.68 13.66 -13.91
N THR A 149 -3.07 14.65 -14.70
CA THR A 149 -2.83 16.08 -14.44
C THR A 149 -3.57 16.53 -13.19
N ALA A 150 -4.85 16.14 -13.05
CA ALA A 150 -5.65 16.45 -11.87
C ALA A 150 -5.04 15.82 -10.61
N LEU A 151 -4.62 14.56 -10.68
CA LEU A 151 -3.96 13.87 -9.58
C LEU A 151 -2.65 14.57 -9.18
N ASN A 152 -1.81 14.96 -10.14
CA ASN A 152 -0.55 15.63 -9.85
C ASN A 152 -0.72 17.03 -9.24
N VAL A 153 -1.75 17.78 -9.67
CA VAL A 153 -2.04 19.12 -9.13
C VAL A 153 -2.69 19.05 -7.76
N ALA A 154 -3.44 17.99 -7.49
CA ALA A 154 -4.15 17.83 -6.23
C ALA A 154 -3.28 17.49 -5.04
N PHE A 155 -2.06 16.99 -5.24
CA PHE A 155 -1.16 16.63 -4.15
C PHE A 155 0.10 17.49 -4.14
N ALA A 156 0.45 17.98 -2.96
CA ALA A 156 1.71 18.67 -2.72
C ALA A 156 2.90 17.70 -2.78
N GLN A 157 4.12 18.25 -2.86
CA GLN A 157 5.35 17.46 -2.87
C GLN A 157 5.58 16.67 -1.57
N ASP A 158 5.01 17.12 -0.46
CA ASP A 158 4.99 16.40 0.83
C ASP A 158 3.84 15.36 0.92
N GLY A 159 3.01 15.26 -0.12
CA GLY A 159 1.91 14.31 -0.22
C GLY A 159 0.59 14.76 0.42
N ARG A 160 0.46 16.04 0.83
CA ARG A 160 -0.79 16.59 1.36
C ARG A 160 -1.82 16.79 0.24
N HIS A 161 -3.09 16.48 0.51
CA HIS A 161 -4.18 16.70 -0.43
C HIS A 161 -4.61 18.18 -0.40
N LEU A 162 -4.48 18.87 -1.53
CA LEU A 162 -4.74 20.30 -1.67
C LEU A 162 -6.07 20.59 -2.37
N HIS A 163 -6.39 19.83 -3.42
CA HIS A 163 -7.54 20.08 -4.29
C HIS A 163 -8.33 18.81 -4.54
N PRO A 164 -9.67 18.87 -4.64
CA PRO A 164 -10.48 17.68 -4.88
C PRO A 164 -10.07 16.95 -6.16
N VAL A 165 -10.02 15.61 -6.09
CA VAL A 165 -9.70 14.74 -7.24
C VAL A 165 -10.93 13.95 -7.63
N THR A 166 -11.27 13.98 -8.92
CA THR A 166 -12.39 13.18 -9.43
C THR A 166 -11.92 11.82 -9.89
N PHE A 167 -12.56 10.78 -9.37
CA PHE A 167 -12.45 9.40 -9.80
C PHE A 167 -13.70 8.98 -10.57
N ARG A 168 -13.52 8.28 -11.68
CA ARG A 168 -14.58 7.48 -12.29
C ARG A 168 -14.45 6.07 -11.75
N VAL A 169 -15.56 5.46 -11.34
CA VAL A 169 -15.61 4.12 -10.76
C VAL A 169 -16.63 3.28 -11.51
N VAL A 170 -16.19 2.15 -12.03
CA VAL A 170 -17.04 1.15 -12.69
C VAL A 170 -17.21 -0.01 -11.71
N GLY A 171 -18.45 -0.49 -11.55
CA GLY A 171 -18.80 -1.54 -10.60
C GLY A 171 -19.22 -0.99 -9.23
N ASP A 172 -18.73 -1.61 -8.15
CA ASP A 172 -19.19 -1.34 -6.78
C ASP A 172 -18.63 -0.04 -6.17
N ALA A 173 -19.26 1.09 -6.50
CA ALA A 173 -18.90 2.39 -5.97
C ALA A 173 -18.96 2.51 -4.43
N ASP A 174 -19.84 1.77 -3.76
CA ASP A 174 -19.95 1.79 -2.29
C ASP A 174 -18.73 1.13 -1.66
N ARG A 175 -18.26 0.00 -2.22
CA ARG A 175 -17.02 -0.64 -1.79
C ARG A 175 -15.80 0.27 -1.97
N PHE A 176 -15.70 0.97 -3.10
CA PHE A 176 -14.62 1.95 -3.32
C PHE A 176 -14.61 3.02 -2.23
N MET A 177 -15.76 3.65 -1.97
CA MET A 177 -15.89 4.71 -0.96
C MET A 177 -15.60 4.20 0.45
N HIS A 178 -16.04 2.97 0.77
CA HIS A 178 -15.78 2.33 2.05
C HIS A 178 -14.29 2.13 2.28
N VAL A 179 -13.57 1.56 1.30
CA VAL A 179 -12.12 1.37 1.40
C VAL A 179 -11.43 2.72 1.57
N MET A 180 -11.76 3.73 0.76
CA MET A 180 -11.18 5.08 0.93
C MET A 180 -11.41 5.64 2.35
N ALA A 181 -12.60 5.44 2.93
CA ALA A 181 -12.92 5.86 4.28
C ALA A 181 -12.16 5.08 5.37
N GLU A 182 -11.86 3.78 5.18
CA GLU A 182 -10.99 3.01 6.08
C GLU A 182 -9.58 3.61 6.15
N TYR A 183 -9.11 4.16 5.04
CA TYR A 183 -7.85 4.92 4.98
C TYR A 183 -8.01 6.37 5.42
N GLY A 184 -9.21 6.76 5.87
CA GLY A 184 -9.63 8.10 6.33
C GLY A 184 -9.59 9.17 5.24
N LEU A 185 -9.75 8.76 3.99
CA LEU A 185 -9.89 9.66 2.86
C LEU A 185 -11.37 9.97 2.67
N CYS A 186 -11.71 11.26 2.59
CA CYS A 186 -13.08 11.70 2.40
C CYS A 186 -13.48 11.56 0.94
N THR A 187 -14.55 10.81 0.68
CA THR A 187 -15.12 10.67 -0.67
C THR A 187 -16.56 11.15 -0.71
N ARG A 188 -16.94 11.79 -1.81
CA ARG A 188 -18.29 12.27 -2.09
C ARG A 188 -18.73 11.80 -3.47
N ARG A 189 -19.86 11.10 -3.54
CA ARG A 189 -20.47 10.74 -4.82
C ARG A 189 -21.08 11.99 -5.46
N GLN A 190 -20.59 12.36 -6.65
CA GLN A 190 -21.08 13.52 -7.39
C GLN A 190 -22.20 13.14 -8.37
N GLY A 191 -22.16 11.93 -8.91
CA GLY A 191 -23.18 11.45 -9.83
C GLY A 191 -22.94 10.00 -10.25
N SER A 192 -23.96 9.41 -10.87
CA SER A 192 -23.93 8.05 -11.40
C SER A 192 -24.47 8.08 -12.82
N THR A 193 -23.75 7.49 -13.75
CA THR A 193 -24.21 7.23 -15.12
C THR A 193 -24.42 5.73 -15.29
N SER A 194 -25.02 5.29 -16.41
CA SER A 194 -25.17 3.87 -16.72
C SER A 194 -23.82 3.12 -16.88
N ALA A 195 -22.74 3.85 -17.13
CA ALA A 195 -21.41 3.28 -17.37
C ALA A 195 -20.46 3.38 -16.16
N CYS A 196 -20.55 4.44 -15.36
CA CYS A 196 -19.69 4.65 -14.21
C CYS A 196 -20.27 5.65 -13.18
N HIS A 197 -19.78 5.55 -11.95
CA HIS A 197 -19.99 6.49 -10.87
C HIS A 197 -18.87 7.54 -10.84
N THR A 198 -19.22 8.79 -10.61
CA THR A 198 -18.27 9.88 -10.43
C THR A 198 -18.16 10.18 -8.93
N ILE A 199 -16.96 10.00 -8.39
CA ILE A 199 -16.66 10.15 -6.97
C ILE A 199 -15.54 11.18 -6.82
N ALA A 200 -15.76 12.22 -6.03
CA ALA A 200 -14.71 13.15 -5.65
C ALA A 200 -14.04 12.69 -4.36
N LEU A 201 -12.72 12.65 -4.39
CA LEU A 201 -11.87 12.64 -3.21
C LEU A 201 -11.73 14.09 -2.75
N GLU A 202 -12.14 14.40 -1.53
CA GLU A 202 -12.07 15.75 -0.96
C GLU A 202 -10.85 15.87 -0.03
N PRO A 203 -10.18 17.03 0.02
CA PRO A 203 -9.20 17.33 1.06
C PRO A 203 -9.80 17.21 2.46
N ALA A 204 -9.00 16.75 3.41
CA ALA A 204 -9.39 16.61 4.81
C ALA A 204 -9.47 17.96 5.53
#